data_AF-A0A497G0L1-F1
#
_entry.id   AF-A0A497G0L1-F1
#
_cell.length_a   1.000
_cell.length_b   1.000
_cell.length_c   1.000
_cell.angle_alpha   90.00
_cell.angle_beta   90.00
_cell.angle_gamma   90.00
#
_symmetry.space_group_name_H-M   'P 1'
#
loop_
_entity.id
_entity.type
_entity.pdbx_description
1 polymer ?
#
loop_
_entity_poly.entity_id
_entity_poly.type
_entity_poly.pdbx_seq_one_letter_code
_entity_poly.pdbx_strand_id
1 'polypeptide(L)'
;MAYESPDSILFGVSKKTLKYGFELEVGCGKVVPEIKYWPNRSAEEDLSKTVEEYEKITKDILVRAVDPAGNFTCNCSPLSNKTSTTISFIFMRHLLFL
;
A
#
# COMPACT_ATOMS: atom_id res chain seq x y z
N MET A 1 -21.83 -17.68 11.36
CA MET A 1 -21.22 -16.49 10.72
C MET A 1 -20.88 -15.48 11.80
N ALA A 2 -19.82 -14.68 11.62
CA ALA A 2 -19.44 -13.67 12.62
C ALA A 2 -20.41 -12.47 12.64
N TYR A 3 -21.13 -12.21 11.55
CA TYR A 3 -22.12 -11.15 11.40
C TYR A 3 -23.51 -11.74 11.17
N GLU A 4 -24.54 -11.00 11.58
CA GLU A 4 -25.95 -11.42 11.50
C GLU A 4 -26.56 -11.13 10.11
N SER A 5 -26.19 -9.99 9.52
CA SER A 5 -26.60 -9.59 8.17
C SER A 5 -25.42 -9.09 7.34
N PRO A 6 -25.46 -9.23 6.01
CA PRO A 6 -24.46 -8.63 5.12
C PRO A 6 -24.36 -7.11 5.27
N ASP A 7 -25.48 -6.44 5.53
CA ASP A 7 -25.56 -4.97 5.67
C ASP A 7 -24.76 -4.44 6.88
N SER A 8 -24.44 -5.31 7.84
CA SER A 8 -23.64 -4.94 9.01
C SER A 8 -22.13 -4.91 8.75
N ILE A 9 -21.68 -5.27 7.54
CA ILE A 9 -20.26 -5.30 7.16
C ILE A 9 -19.87 -3.93 6.60
N LEU A 10 -19.02 -3.22 7.33
CA LEU A 10 -18.53 -1.90 6.97
C LEU A 10 -17.00 -1.91 6.79
N PHE A 11 -16.50 -1.16 5.80
CA PHE A 11 -15.06 -1.06 5.56
C PHE A 11 -14.34 -0.41 6.76
N GLY A 12 -13.20 -0.98 7.15
CA GLY A 12 -12.39 -0.49 8.26
C GLY A 12 -12.94 -0.84 9.66
N VAL A 13 -14.08 -1.53 9.77
CA VAL A 13 -14.66 -1.97 11.04
C VAL A 13 -14.63 -3.50 11.13
N SER A 14 -14.18 -4.03 12.27
CA SER A 14 -14.20 -5.46 12.56
C SER A 14 -14.67 -5.70 13.99
N LYS A 15 -15.49 -6.74 14.22
CA LYS A 15 -15.88 -7.18 15.57
C LYS A 15 -14.68 -7.55 16.45
N LYS A 16 -13.58 -8.00 15.82
CA LYS A 16 -12.32 -8.30 16.49
C LYS A 16 -11.25 -7.37 15.94
N THR A 17 -10.92 -6.34 16.70
CA THR A 17 -9.85 -5.41 16.37
C THR A 17 -8.50 -6.06 16.60
N LEU A 18 -7.54 -5.76 15.73
CA LEU A 18 -6.16 -6.22 15.87
C LEU A 18 -5.27 -5.04 16.23
N LYS A 19 -4.28 -5.27 17.09
CA LYS A 19 -3.24 -4.30 17.45
C LYS A 19 -1.88 -4.93 17.18
N TYR A 20 -1.03 -4.28 16.39
CA TYR A 20 0.29 -4.78 16.03
C TYR A 20 1.20 -3.67 15.50
N GLY A 21 2.50 -3.95 15.38
CA GLY A 21 3.48 -3.00 14.85
C GLY A 21 3.62 -1.73 15.71
N PHE A 22 3.80 -0.58 15.04
CA PHE A 22 3.97 0.75 15.64
C PHE A 22 2.63 1.33 16.16
N GLU A 23 2.02 0.68 17.14
CA GLU A 23 0.72 1.06 17.72
C GLU A 23 -0.42 1.11 16.68
N LEU A 24 -0.29 0.34 15.59
CA LEU A 24 -1.29 0.28 14.54
C LEU A 24 -2.48 -0.55 15.01
N GLU A 25 -3.66 0.05 14.94
CA GLU A 25 -4.94 -0.60 15.20
C GLU A 25 -5.70 -0.81 13.88
N VAL A 26 -6.13 -2.04 13.64
CA VAL A 26 -6.89 -2.41 12.44
C VAL A 26 -8.28 -2.91 12.82
N GLY A 27 -9.29 -2.42 12.09
CA GLY A 27 -10.69 -2.72 12.34
C GLY A 27 -11.37 -1.75 13.32
N CYS A 28 -10.74 -0.63 13.67
CA CYS A 28 -11.25 0.40 14.60
C CYS A 28 -11.92 1.60 13.92
N GLY A 29 -12.54 1.40 12.74
CA GLY A 29 -13.24 2.45 12.00
C GLY A 29 -12.36 3.26 11.06
N LYS A 30 -11.13 2.80 10.80
CA LYS A 30 -10.20 3.39 9.82
C LYS A 30 -9.83 2.34 8.78
N VAL A 31 -9.78 2.76 7.52
CA VAL A 31 -9.24 1.94 6.43
C VAL A 31 -7.74 2.19 6.34
N VAL A 32 -6.96 1.13 6.50
CA VAL A 32 -5.49 1.18 6.43
C VAL A 32 -5.07 0.63 5.06
N PRO A 33 -4.30 1.36 4.26
CA PRO A 33 -3.81 0.87 2.98
C PRO A 33 -2.66 -0.14 3.18
N GLU A 34 -2.72 -1.27 2.47
CA GLU A 34 -1.63 -2.24 2.37
C GLU A 34 -0.92 -2.06 1.04
N ILE A 35 0.38 -1.78 1.07
CA ILE A 35 1.17 -1.52 -0.13
C ILE A 35 2.01 -2.76 -0.44
N LYS A 36 1.72 -3.38 -1.59
CA LYS A 36 2.50 -4.49 -2.14
C LYS A 36 3.48 -3.97 -3.18
N TYR A 37 4.76 -4.32 -3.05
CA TYR A 37 5.82 -3.92 -3.97
C TYR A 37 6.68 -5.11 -4.39
N TRP A 38 7.38 -4.95 -5.52
CA TRP A 38 8.34 -5.92 -6.02
C TRP A 38 9.70 -5.22 -6.22
N PRO A 39 10.81 -5.79 -5.73
CA PRO A 39 12.13 -5.22 -5.98
C PRO A 39 12.47 -5.32 -7.47
N ASN A 40 13.42 -4.52 -7.91
CA ASN A 40 13.94 -4.66 -9.27
C ASN A 40 14.58 -6.05 -9.44
N ARG A 41 14.31 -6.71 -10.59
CA ARG A 41 14.90 -8.00 -10.95
C ARG A 41 16.43 -8.01 -10.89
N SER A 42 17.09 -6.89 -11.22
CA SER A 42 18.56 -6.78 -11.11
C SER A 42 19.08 -6.78 -9.67
N ALA A 43 18.22 -6.49 -8.69
CA ALA A 43 18.56 -6.55 -7.27
C ALA A 43 18.39 -7.97 -6.71
N GLU A 44 17.58 -8.84 -7.33
CA GLU A 44 17.30 -10.22 -6.88
C GLU A 44 18.51 -11.16 -7.03
N GLU A 45 19.52 -10.77 -7.83
CA GLU A 45 20.72 -11.59 -8.06
C GLU A 45 21.66 -11.63 -6.85
N ASP A 46 21.58 -10.64 -5.96
CA ASP A 46 22.44 -10.49 -4.79
C ASP A 46 21.61 -10.09 -3.57
N LEU A 47 21.78 -10.81 -2.47
CA LEU A 47 21.05 -10.56 -1.23
C LEU A 47 21.30 -9.14 -0.69
N SER A 48 22.52 -8.61 -0.83
CA SER A 48 22.86 -7.26 -0.36
C SER A 48 22.07 -6.19 -1.11
N LYS A 49 22.05 -6.27 -2.44
CA LYS A 49 21.28 -5.38 -3.31
C LYS A 49 19.78 -5.50 -3.11
N THR A 50 19.29 -6.72 -2.86
CA THR A 50 17.89 -6.96 -2.53
C THR A 50 17.49 -6.20 -1.25
N VAL A 51 18.31 -6.28 -0.19
CA VAL A 51 18.05 -5.58 1.07
C VAL A 51 18.08 -4.07 0.88
N GLU A 52 19.06 -3.53 0.16
CA GLU A 52 19.18 -2.10 -0.13
C GLU A 52 17.96 -1.57 -0.90
N GLU A 53 17.47 -2.33 -1.89
CA GLU A 53 16.29 -1.96 -2.68
C GLU A 53 15.02 -1.96 -1.81
N TYR A 54 14.85 -2.96 -0.94
CA TYR A 54 13.73 -2.98 0.01
C TYR A 54 13.76 -1.83 1.00
N GLU A 55 14.95 -1.46 1.49
CA GLU A 55 15.12 -0.31 2.37
C GLU A 55 14.73 0.99 1.66
N LYS A 56 15.18 1.17 0.42
CA LYS A 56 14.84 2.33 -0.41
C LYS A 56 13.33 2.42 -0.66
N ILE A 57 12.70 1.32 -1.08
CA ILE A 57 11.24 1.27 -1.31
C ILE A 57 10.48 1.63 -0.03
N THR A 58 10.90 1.10 1.12
CA THR A 58 10.25 1.36 2.42
C THR A 58 10.35 2.83 2.80
N LYS A 59 11.54 3.44 2.65
CA LYS A 59 11.75 4.88 2.91
C LYS A 59 10.89 5.75 2.00
N ASP A 60 10.87 5.47 0.71
CA ASP A 60 10.07 6.22 -0.26
C ASP A 60 8.58 6.16 0.05
N ILE A 61 8.08 4.99 0.46
CA ILE A 61 6.67 4.82 0.88
C ILE A 61 6.36 5.65 2.11
N LEU A 62 7.20 5.59 3.14
CA LEU A 62 6.97 6.31 4.40
C LEU A 62 7.02 7.83 4.20
N VAL A 63 7.96 8.33 3.39
CA VAL A 63 8.05 9.76 3.06
C VAL A 63 6.78 10.24 2.37
N ARG A 64 6.26 9.49 1.39
CA ARG A 64 4.99 9.82 0.70
C ARG A 64 3.77 9.73 1.62
N ALA A 65 3.79 8.84 2.61
CA ALA A 65 2.70 8.72 3.57
C ALA A 65 2.59 9.98 4.46
N VAL A 66 3.72 10.65 4.74
CA VAL A 66 3.76 11.90 5.52
C VAL A 66 3.52 13.12 4.62
N ASP A 67 4.14 13.16 3.44
CA ASP A 67 3.98 14.25 2.46
C ASP A 67 3.49 13.71 1.10
N PRO A 68 2.16 13.59 0.92
CA PRO A 68 1.58 13.09 -0.34
C PRO A 68 1.68 14.09 -1.51
N ALA A 69 2.07 15.35 -1.26
CA ALA A 69 2.18 16.40 -2.28
C ALA A 69 3.64 16.68 -2.72
N GLY A 70 4.63 16.06 -2.07
CA GLY A 70 6.04 16.26 -2.34
C GLY A 70 6.45 15.83 -3.76
N ASN A 71 7.15 16.73 -4.47
CA ASN A 71 7.77 16.51 -5.80
C ASN A 71 8.94 15.50 -5.76
N PHE A 72 8.69 14.27 -5.34
CA PHE A 72 9.69 13.20 -5.33
C PHE A 72 9.40 12.19 -6.43
N THR A 73 10.15 12.31 -7.52
CA THR A 73 10.14 11.34 -8.62
C THR A 73 10.60 9.99 -8.07
N CYS A 74 9.72 8.98 -8.09
CA CYS A 74 10.15 7.60 -8.00
C CYS A 74 11.11 7.33 -9.16
N ASN A 75 12.41 7.31 -8.89
CA ASN A 75 13.37 6.70 -9.80
C ASN A 75 13.26 5.18 -9.66
N CYS A 76 12.10 4.65 -10.09
CA CYS A 76 11.99 3.26 -10.50
C CYS A 76 12.73 3.19 -11.83
N SER A 77 13.87 2.49 -11.85
CA SER A 77 14.66 2.26 -13.07
C SER A 77 13.78 1.65 -14.19
N PRO A 78 14.03 2.02 -15.46
CA PRO A 78 13.13 1.78 -16.57
C PRO A 78 13.22 0.33 -17.05
N LEU A 79 12.46 -0.58 -16.43
CA LEU A 79 12.25 -1.94 -16.95
C LEU A 79 10.76 -2.32 -16.91
N SER A 80 9.92 -1.49 -17.50
CA SER A 80 8.75 -1.91 -18.28
C SER A 80 8.12 -0.69 -18.95
N ASN A 81 7.69 -0.86 -20.19
CA ASN A 81 7.20 0.17 -21.10
C ASN A 81 6.22 1.19 -20.48
N LYS A 82 6.39 2.45 -20.90
CA LYS A 82 5.38 3.51 -21.01
C LYS A 82 4.05 3.20 -20.33
N THR A 83 3.92 3.60 -19.07
CA THR A 83 2.76 4.36 -18.60
C THR A 83 3.21 5.08 -17.34
N SER A 84 2.93 6.37 -17.31
CA SER A 84 2.95 7.20 -16.10
C SER A 84 2.23 6.44 -15.00
N THR A 85 2.99 5.71 -14.18
CA THR A 85 2.44 5.09 -12.98
C THR A 85 2.43 6.20 -11.94
N THR A 86 1.52 7.15 -12.15
CA THR A 86 0.80 7.76 -11.03
C THR A 86 0.52 6.61 -10.08
N ILE A 87 1.05 6.69 -8.86
CA ILE A 87 0.58 5.88 -7.75
C ILE A 87 -0.89 6.28 -7.61
N SER A 88 -1.72 5.65 -8.42
CA SER A 88 -3.15 5.72 -8.34
C SER A 88 -3.42 5.11 -6.98
N PHE A 89 -3.70 5.96 -6.01
CA PHE A 89 -4.76 5.66 -5.07
C PHE A 89 -5.93 5.20 -5.94
N ILE A 90 -6.07 3.88 -6.12
CA ILE A 90 -7.26 3.27 -6.71
C ILE A 90 -8.33 3.42 -5.62
N PHE A 91 -8.76 4.67 -5.45
CA PHE A 91 -10.00 5.03 -4.79
C PHE A 91 -11.08 4.64 -5.80
N MET A 92 -11.50 3.38 -5.71
CA MET A 92 -12.80 2.83 -6.08
C MET A 92 -13.74 3.82 -6.79
N ARG A 93 -13.45 4.15 -8.05
CA ARG A 93 -14.33 4.95 -8.93
C ARG A 93 -14.85 4.06 -10.06
N HIS A 94 -15.41 2.92 -9.67
CA HIS A 94 -16.21 2.07 -10.55
C HIS A 94 -17.24 1.27 -9.74
N LEU A 95 -18.18 1.99 -9.13
CA LEU A 95 -19.46 1.41 -8.74
C LEU A 95 -20.56 2.46 -8.96
N LEU A 96 -20.78 2.75 -10.24
CA LEU A 96 -21.96 3.47 -10.70
C LEU A 96 -22.29 2.99 -12.11
N PHE A 97 -22.59 1.69 -12.22
CA PHE A 97 -23.37 1.07 -13.29
C PHE A 97 -23.76 -0.33 -12.80
N LEU A 98 -24.75 -0.35 -11.92
CA LEU A 98 -25.87 -1.31 -11.81
C LEU A 98 -26.71 -0.92 -10.60
#